data_AF-A0A7U6QQI8-F1
#
_entry.id   AF-A0A7U6QQI8-F1
#
_cell.length_a   1.000
_cell.length_b   1.000
_cell.length_c   1.000
_cell.angle_alpha   90.00
_cell.angle_beta   90.00
_cell.angle_gamma   90.00
#
_symmetry.space_group_name_H-M   'P 1'
#
loop_
_entity.id
_entity.type
_entity.pdbx_description
1 polymer ?
#
loop_
_entity_poly.entity_id
_entity_poly.type
_entity_poly.pdbx_seq_one_letter_code
_entity_poly.pdbx_strand_id
1 'polypeptide(L)' 'MLMGTTTIDYLLTRFYTGSCLRNHGLRVIYHLLATKRLKFNLFLEINDLTEVWVDYE' A
#
# COMPACT_ATOMS: atom_id res chain seq x y z
N MET A 1 -7.07 -6.69 16.53
CA MET A 1 -6.33 -5.94 15.50
C MET A 1 -6.19 -6.83 14.28
N LEU A 2 -6.87 -6.50 13.17
CA LEU A 2 -6.76 -7.25 11.91
C LEU A 2 -5.55 -6.73 11.13
N MET A 3 -4.34 -7.08 11.59
CA MET A 3 -3.14 -7.03 10.74
C MET A 3 -3.15 -8.31 9.90
N GLY A 4 -3.12 -8.23 8.58
CA GLY A 4 -3.01 -9.46 7.77
C GLY A 4 -3.73 -9.54 6.42
N THR A 5 -4.17 -8.45 5.79
CA THR A 5 -4.92 -8.59 4.51
C THR A 5 -4.74 -7.49 3.47
N THR A 6 -4.13 -6.36 3.81
CA THR A 6 -4.01 -5.23 2.88
C THR A 6 -2.57 -5.08 2.44
N THR A 7 -2.23 -5.65 1.29
CA THR A 7 -0.93 -5.46 0.63
C THR A 7 -1.02 -4.36 -0.43
N ILE A 8 0.14 -3.86 -0.86
CA ILE A 8 0.23 -2.93 -2.00
C ILE A 8 -0.44 -3.54 -3.23
N ASP A 9 -0.13 -4.79 -3.57
CA ASP A 9 -0.75 -5.49 -4.71
C ASP A 9 -2.27 -5.62 -4.55
N TYR A 10 -2.76 -5.92 -3.35
CA TYR A 10 -4.19 -5.98 -3.09
C TYR A 10 -4.87 -4.63 -3.33
N LEU A 11 -4.27 -3.52 -2.88
CA LEU A 11 -4.79 -2.17 -3.12
C LEU A 11 -4.77 -1.80 -4.60
N LEU A 12 -3.71 -2.15 -5.31
CA LEU A 12 -3.59 -1.93 -6.75
C LEU A 12 -4.63 -2.72 -7.52
N THR A 13 -4.77 -4.01 -7.21
CA THR A 13 -5.73 -4.90 -7.85
C THR A 13 -7.18 -4.49 -7.53
N ARG A 14 -7.45 -3.95 -6.35
CA ARG A 14 -8.81 -3.57 -5.94
C ARG A 14 -9.25 -2.20 -6.44
N PHE A 15 -8.36 -1.21 -6.44
CA PHE A 15 -8.70 0.19 -6.74
C PHE A 15 -8.15 0.69 -8.08
N TYR A 16 -7.12 0.03 -8.61
CA TYR A 16 -6.39 0.47 -9.79
C TYR A 16 -6.31 -0.63 -10.84
N THR A 17 -7.47 -1.21 -11.18
CA THR A 17 -7.60 -2.22 -12.23
C THR A 17 -7.25 -1.65 -13.61
N GLY A 18 -6.25 -2.24 -14.26
CA GLY A 18 -5.77 -1.86 -15.59
C GLY A 18 -4.37 -1.24 -15.57
N SER A 19 -3.52 -1.60 -16.54
CA SER A 19 -2.10 -1.22 -16.58
C SER A 19 -1.85 0.29 -16.46
N CYS A 20 -2.70 1.14 -17.06
CA CYS A 20 -2.54 2.59 -16.95
C CYS A 20 -2.81 3.12 -15.53
N LEU A 21 -3.76 2.53 -14.81
CA LEU A 21 -4.12 2.96 -13.47
C LEU A 21 -3.18 2.38 -12.41
N ARG A 22 -2.58 1.22 -12.65
CA ARG A 22 -1.66 0.55 -11.72
C ARG A 22 -0.44 1.41 -11.38
N ASN A 23 0.17 2.07 -12.36
CA ASN A 23 1.30 2.99 -12.13
C ASN A 23 0.89 4.23 -11.33
N HIS A 24 -0.33 4.75 -11.57
CA HIS A 24 -0.87 5.86 -10.79
C HIS A 24 -1.14 5.43 -9.35
N GLY A 25 -1.72 4.25 -9.15
CA GLY A 25 -1.95 3.66 -7.83
C GLY A 25 -0.67 3.48 -7.03
N LEU A 26 0.40 2.99 -7.66
CA LEU A 26 1.72 2.85 -7.02
C LEU A 26 2.21 4.20 -6.51
N ARG A 27 2.16 5.25 -7.36
CA ARG A 27 2.55 6.61 -6.95
C ARG A 27 1.74 7.11 -5.76
N VAL A 28 0.42 6.89 -5.76
CA VAL A 28 -0.45 7.30 -4.64
C VAL A 28 -0.08 6.54 -3.36
N ILE A 29 0.11 5.22 -3.43
CA ILE A 29 0.48 4.39 -2.27
C ILE A 29 1.84 4.84 -1.71
N TYR A 30 2.86 4.99 -2.56
CA TYR A 30 4.17 5.50 -2.13
C TYR A 30 4.09 6.89 -1.52
N HIS A 31 3.25 7.78 -2.07
CA HIS A 31 3.02 9.08 -1.50
C HIS A 31 2.37 9.00 -0.11
N LEU A 32 1.41 8.10 0.09
CA LEU A 32 0.76 7.86 1.39
C LEU A 32 1.73 7.27 2.43
N LEU A 33 2.65 6.40 2.00
CA LEU A 33 3.73 5.88 2.84
C LEU A 33 4.71 7.00 3.22
N ALA A 34 5.13 7.83 2.26
CA ALA A 34 6.04 8.96 2.49
C ALA A 34 5.43 10.03 3.42
N THR A 35 4.12 10.26 3.31
CA THR A 35 3.37 11.19 4.17
C THR A 35 2.97 10.58 5.52
N LYS A 36 3.43 9.35 5.82
CA LYS A 36 3.14 8.60 7.05
C LYS A 36 1.64 8.39 7.32
N ARG A 37 0.80 8.52 6.28
CA ARG A 37 -0.64 8.21 6.35
C ARG A 37 -0.89 6.70 6.28
N LEU A 38 0.00 5.98 5.61
CA LEU A 38 0.10 4.53 5.68
C LEU A 38 1.36 4.16 6.47
N LYS A 39 1.22 3.19 7.36
CA LYS A 39 2.33 2.50 8.00
C LYS A 39 2.58 1.19 7.29
N PHE A 40 3.84 0.77 7.32
CA PHE A 40 4.32 -0.49 6.77
C PHE A 40 5.43 -1.00 7.69
N ASN A 41 5.84 -2.24 7.49
CA ASN A 41 6.96 -2.79 8.23
C ASN A 41 8.28 -2.18 7.72
N LEU A 42 8.84 -1.25 8.50
CA LEU A 42 10.11 -0.56 8.18
C LEU A 42 11.32 -1.50 8.12
N PHE A 43 11.21 -2.71 8.67
CA PHE A 43 12.27 -3.72 8.66
C PHE A 43 12.25 -4.62 7.42
N LEU A 44 11.27 -4.46 6.53
CA LEU A 44 11.15 -5.23 5.29
C LEU A 44 11.40 -4.33 4.08
N GLU A 45 12.02 -4.90 3.05
CA GLU A 45 12.15 -4.22 1.76
C GLU A 45 10.77 -4.02 1.13
N ILE A 46 10.50 -2.79 0.64
CA ILE A 46 9.20 -2.48 0.04
C ILE A 46 9.08 -3.18 -1.31
N ASN A 47 8.04 -4.00 -1.43
CA ASN A 47 7.63 -4.68 -2.64
C ASN A 47 6.10 -4.75 -2.73
N ASP A 48 5.58 -5.30 -3.81
CA ASP A 48 4.13 -5.41 -4.05
C ASP A 48 3.40 -6.24 -2.96
N LEU A 49 4.12 -7.13 -2.25
CA LEU A 49 3.58 -7.95 -1.15
C LEU A 49 3.68 -7.26 0.22
N THR A 50 4.22 -6.03 0.27
CA THR A 50 4.36 -5.29 1.52
C THR A 50 2.98 -4.99 2.09
N GLU A 51 2.77 -5.42 3.32
CA GLU A 51 1.57 -5.11 4.08
C GLU A 51 1.60 -3.65 4.51
N VAL A 52 0.47 -2.98 4.28
CA VAL A 52 0.25 -1.59 4.65
C VAL A 52 -1.00 -1.49 5.51
N TRP A 53 -0.96 -0.64 6.52
CA TRP A 53 -2.08 -0.41 7.42
C TRP A 53 -2.19 1.07 7.78
N VAL A 54 -3.39 1.47 8.18
CA VAL A 54 -3.65 2.81 8.73
C VAL A 54 -3.64 2.68 10.24
N ASP A 55 -2.93 3.59 10.90
CA ASP A 55 -3.04 3.77 12.34
C ASP A 55 -4.26 4.68 12.57
N TYR A 56 -5.38 4.09 13.01
CA TYR A 56 -6.49 4.87 13.51
C TYR A 56 -6.16 5.19 14.98
N GLU A 57 -5.60 6.38 15.22
CA GLU A 57 -5.61 7.00 16.55
C GLU A 57 -7.04 7.35 16.98
#